data_AF-V4NWQ2-F1
#
_entry.id   AF-V4NWQ2-F1
#
_cell.length_a   1.000
_cell.length_b   1.000
_cell.length_c   1.000
_cell.angle_alpha   90.00
_cell.angle_beta   90.00
_cell.angle_gamma   90.00
#
_symmetry.space_group_name_H-M   'P 1'
#
loop_
_entity.id
_entity.type
_entity.pdbx_description
1 polymer ?
#
loop_
_entity_poly.entity_id
_entity_poly.type
_entity_poly.pdbx_seq_one_letter_code
_entity_poly.pdbx_strand_id
1 'polypeptide(L)'
;MEAAAVDLWLGFDRRLKLEFHGSRVTSDAGLLAFRELDDALGRTDLARQVLTDSRSGKNCPHAQFRQSVFGRVAGYEDVNDADRLSHDAAMRWVVDGRATRLHAASTSQMGRFETQAAAKDYWEHADNKDPTRPLHSARA
;
A
#
# COMPACT_ATOMS: atom_id res chain seq x y z
N MET A 1 19.16 19.89 -13.59
CA MET A 1 18.01 20.15 -12.71
C MET A 1 18.46 19.75 -11.33
N GLU A 2 18.92 20.72 -10.55
CA GLU A 2 19.49 20.52 -9.22
C GLU A 2 18.32 20.19 -8.28
N ALA A 3 18.33 18.98 -7.71
CA ALA A 3 17.36 18.61 -6.71
C ALA A 3 17.62 19.52 -5.50
N ALA A 4 16.81 20.55 -5.32
CA ALA A 4 16.81 21.33 -4.09
C ALA A 4 16.69 20.33 -2.95
N ALA A 5 17.69 20.30 -2.07
CA ALA A 5 17.66 19.45 -0.89
C ALA A 5 16.43 19.83 -0.09
N VAL A 6 15.40 18.99 -0.17
CA VAL A 6 14.19 19.16 0.62
C VAL A 6 14.61 18.77 2.03
N ASP A 7 14.57 19.71 2.97
CA ASP A 7 14.80 19.43 4.37
C ASP A 7 13.72 18.43 4.85
N LEU A 8 14.09 17.15 4.86
CA LEU A 8 13.20 16.05 5.22
C LEU A 8 13.16 15.94 6.75
N TRP A 9 12.05 16.36 7.35
CA TRP A 9 11.80 16.18 8.78
C TRP A 9 10.92 14.96 9.03
N LEU A 10 11.41 14.03 9.85
CA LEU A 10 10.64 12.86 10.27
C LEU A 10 9.80 13.20 11.51
N GLY A 11 8.50 12.89 11.44
CA GLY A 11 7.49 13.36 12.39
C GLY A 11 7.20 12.44 13.57
N PHE A 12 7.86 11.27 13.64
CA PHE A 12 7.71 10.17 14.60
C PHE A 12 6.47 10.25 15.49
N ASP A 13 5.47 9.39 15.24
CA ASP A 13 4.25 9.37 16.06
C ASP A 13 4.57 9.11 17.54
N ARG A 14 4.35 10.14 18.37
CA ARG A 14 4.58 10.12 19.82
C ARG A 14 3.66 9.18 20.59
N ARG A 15 2.62 8.65 19.94
CA ARG A 15 1.77 7.59 20.51
C ARG A 15 2.46 6.23 20.49
N LEU A 16 3.47 6.05 19.64
CA LEU A 16 4.22 4.82 19.55
C LEU A 16 5.22 4.72 20.69
N LYS A 17 5.08 3.67 21.51
CA LYS A 17 5.96 3.37 22.63
C LYS A 17 6.55 1.99 22.46
N LEU A 18 7.85 1.88 22.68
CA LEU A 18 8.56 0.60 22.65
C LEU A 18 8.50 -0.04 24.03
N GLU A 19 7.77 -1.16 24.14
CA GLU A 19 7.59 -1.89 25.38
C GLU A 19 7.86 -3.38 25.15
N PHE A 20 8.76 -3.96 25.94
CA PHE A 20 9.12 -5.38 25.82
C PHE A 20 8.20 -6.25 26.67
N HIS A 21 7.28 -6.96 26.02
CA HIS A 21 6.28 -7.81 26.69
C HIS A 21 6.62 -9.32 26.63
N GLY A 22 7.83 -9.70 26.22
CA GLY A 22 8.33 -11.09 26.18
C GLY A 22 7.68 -12.01 25.13
N SER A 23 6.36 -11.98 24.96
CA SER A 23 5.60 -12.91 24.11
C SER A 23 5.02 -12.31 22.83
N ARG A 24 4.89 -10.98 22.77
CA ARG A 24 4.37 -10.24 21.59
C ARG A 24 5.39 -9.21 21.12
N VAL A 25 6.53 -9.70 20.65
CA VAL A 25 7.59 -8.90 20.03
C VAL A 25 7.50 -9.05 18.52
N THR A 26 7.57 -7.94 17.80
CA THR A 26 7.62 -7.93 16.33
C THR A 26 9.07 -7.86 15.86
N SER A 27 9.42 -8.65 14.84
CA SER A 27 10.69 -8.55 14.12
C SER A 27 10.72 -7.36 13.15
N ASP A 28 9.55 -6.84 12.81
CA ASP A 28 9.36 -5.92 11.69
C ASP A 28 9.27 -4.45 12.17
N ALA A 29 9.73 -4.17 13.40
CA ALA A 29 9.70 -2.83 14.00
C ALA A 29 10.43 -1.76 13.16
N GLY A 30 11.42 -2.17 12.35
CA GLY A 30 12.12 -1.30 11.42
C GLY A 30 11.20 -0.64 10.39
N LEU A 31 10.05 -1.25 10.07
CA LEU A 31 9.05 -0.68 9.16
C LEU A 31 8.50 0.67 9.62
N LEU A 32 8.58 0.98 10.92
CA LEU A 32 8.13 2.27 11.45
C LEU A 32 8.99 3.42 10.92
N ALA A 33 10.31 3.22 10.78
CA ALA A 33 11.19 4.23 10.19
C ALA A 33 10.88 4.44 8.70
N PHE A 34 10.57 3.36 7.98
CA PHE A 34 10.15 3.45 6.58
C PHE A 34 8.79 4.14 6.43
N ARG A 35 7.86 3.94 7.38
CA ARG A 35 6.61 4.68 7.43
C ARG A 35 6.86 6.18 7.58
N GLU A 36 7.71 6.60 8.52
CA GLU A 36 7.99 8.02 8.72
C GLU A 36 8.62 8.67 7.48
N LEU A 37 9.48 7.93 6.79
CA LEU A 37 10.04 8.36 5.52
C LEU A 37 8.95 8.47 4.43
N ASP A 38 8.07 7.49 4.32
CA ASP A 38 6.95 7.50 3.38
C ASP A 38 5.97 8.64 3.66
N ASP A 39 5.62 8.87 4.93
CA ASP A 39 4.74 9.96 5.39
C ASP A 39 5.38 11.33 5.08
N ALA A 40 6.70 11.47 5.29
CA ALA A 40 7.43 12.71 4.96
C ALA A 40 7.56 12.95 3.44
N LEU A 41 7.56 11.90 2.63
CA LEU A 41 7.58 11.98 1.16
C LEU A 41 6.18 12.02 0.53
N GLY A 42 5.13 11.71 1.29
CA GLY A 42 3.74 11.67 0.83
C GLY A 42 3.44 10.60 -0.23
N ARG A 43 4.26 9.56 -0.37
CA ARG A 43 4.17 8.61 -1.51
C ARG A 43 2.92 7.74 -1.44
N THR A 44 2.67 7.06 -0.33
CA THR A 44 1.44 6.25 -0.20
C THR A 44 0.17 7.11 -0.07
N ASP A 45 0.31 8.37 0.36
CA ASP A 45 -0.79 9.35 0.40
C ASP A 45 -1.23 9.78 -1.00
N LEU A 46 -0.31 9.93 -1.95
CA LEU A 46 -0.68 10.16 -3.36
C LEU A 46 -1.44 8.95 -3.91
N ALA A 47 -1.02 7.73 -3.58
CA ALA A 47 -1.72 6.51 -3.99
C ALA A 47 -3.15 6.47 -3.42
N ARG A 48 -3.40 7.03 -2.23
CA ARG A 48 -4.75 7.14 -1.65
C ARG A 48 -5.76 7.83 -2.58
N GLN A 49 -5.30 8.81 -3.37
CA GLN A 49 -6.16 9.61 -4.25
C GLN A 49 -6.53 8.86 -5.53
N VAL A 50 -5.70 7.90 -5.94
CA VAL A 50 -5.85 7.13 -7.19
C VAL A 50 -6.48 5.76 -6.93
N LEU A 51 -6.29 5.20 -5.75
CA LEU A 51 -6.82 3.90 -5.33
C LEU A 51 -8.30 4.00 -4.93
N THR A 52 -9.15 4.16 -5.92
CA THR A 52 -10.61 4.06 -5.77
C THR A 52 -11.02 2.61 -5.99
N ASP A 53 -11.56 1.96 -4.95
CA ASP A 53 -12.29 0.69 -5.08
C ASP A 53 -13.76 1.01 -5.36
N SER A 54 -14.24 0.58 -6.52
CA SER A 54 -15.61 0.82 -7.00
C SER A 54 -16.65 0.01 -6.23
N ARG A 55 -16.25 -0.93 -5.38
CA ARG A 55 -17.15 -1.75 -4.57
C ARG A 55 -17.15 -1.25 -3.13
N SER A 56 -18.01 -0.27 -2.86
CA SER A 56 -18.22 0.32 -1.53
C SER A 56 -18.40 -0.77 -0.46
N GLY A 57 -17.39 -0.92 0.39
CA GLY A 57 -17.35 -1.84 1.52
C GLY A 57 -16.39 -1.33 2.58
N LYS A 58 -16.30 -2.03 3.72
CA LYS A 58 -15.40 -1.65 4.84
C LYS A 58 -13.91 -1.89 4.53
N ASN A 59 -13.50 -2.14 3.29
CA ASN A 59 -12.09 -2.29 2.94
C ASN A 59 -11.56 -0.93 2.50
N CYS A 60 -10.47 -0.46 3.10
CA CYS A 60 -9.83 0.79 2.69
C CYS A 60 -8.70 0.44 1.72
N PRO A 61 -8.80 0.74 0.40
CA PRO A 61 -7.81 0.35 -0.59
C PRO A 61 -6.41 0.88 -0.27
N HIS A 62 -6.32 2.07 0.30
CA HIS A 62 -5.08 2.66 0.79
C HIS A 62 -4.41 1.81 1.89
N ALA A 63 -5.19 1.23 2.81
CA ALA A 63 -4.65 0.38 3.87
C ALA A 63 -4.06 -0.92 3.29
N GLN A 64 -4.74 -1.53 2.30
CA GLN A 64 -4.26 -2.72 1.60
C GLN A 64 -3.01 -2.41 0.76
N PHE A 65 -2.97 -1.25 0.11
CA PHE A 65 -1.79 -0.80 -0.62
C PHE A 65 -0.58 -0.62 0.28
N ARG A 66 -0.73 0.08 1.42
CA ARG A 66 0.37 0.20 2.40
C ARG A 66 0.81 -1.17 2.89
N GLN A 67 -0.12 -2.06 3.26
CA GLN A 67 0.24 -3.41 3.67
C GLN A 67 1.01 -4.18 2.58
N SER A 68 0.61 -4.05 1.32
CA SER A 68 1.27 -4.68 0.17
C SER A 68 2.69 -4.14 -0.06
N VAL A 69 2.88 -2.82 0.04
CA VAL A 69 4.19 -2.18 -0.13
C VAL A 69 5.12 -2.54 1.03
N PHE A 70 4.66 -2.34 2.26
CA PHE A 70 5.50 -2.57 3.44
C PHE A 70 5.72 -4.05 3.76
N GLY A 71 4.80 -4.93 3.35
CA GLY A 71 5.03 -6.38 3.33
C GLY A 71 6.25 -6.74 2.49
N ARG A 72 6.32 -6.25 1.25
CA ARG A 72 7.48 -6.48 0.36
C ARG A 72 8.77 -5.84 0.88
N VAL A 73 8.69 -4.64 1.47
CA VAL A 73 9.86 -4.03 2.13
C VAL A 73 10.40 -4.90 3.27
N ALA A 74 9.52 -5.60 3.99
CA ALA A 74 9.92 -6.57 5.03
C ALA A 74 10.24 -7.98 4.49
N GLY A 75 10.16 -8.22 3.18
CA GLY A 75 10.44 -9.51 2.56
C GLY A 75 9.26 -10.50 2.55
N TYR A 76 8.03 -10.02 2.81
CA TYR A 76 6.79 -10.80 2.66
C TYR A 76 6.16 -10.48 1.30
N GLU A 77 6.41 -11.33 0.33
CA GLU A 77 5.92 -11.17 -1.04
C GLU A 77 4.58 -11.85 -1.25
N ASP A 78 4.27 -12.87 -0.45
CA ASP A 78 3.11 -13.73 -0.64
C ASP A 78 1.87 -13.18 0.05
N VAL A 79 0.73 -13.29 -0.64
CA VAL A 79 -0.58 -12.91 -0.09
C VAL A 79 -0.96 -13.74 1.13
N ASN A 80 -0.44 -14.96 1.28
CA ASN A 80 -0.72 -15.84 2.43
C ASN A 80 -0.09 -15.35 3.75
N ASP A 81 0.93 -14.49 3.69
CA ASP A 81 1.54 -13.87 4.88
C ASP A 81 0.61 -12.82 5.50
N ALA A 82 -0.38 -12.34 4.74
CA ALA A 82 -1.25 -11.26 5.16
C ALA A 82 -2.03 -11.58 6.43
N ASP A 83 -2.43 -12.83 6.67
CA ASP A 83 -3.11 -13.18 7.93
C ASP A 83 -2.19 -13.00 9.14
N ARG A 84 -0.93 -13.46 9.05
CA ARG A 84 0.08 -13.27 10.10
C ARG A 84 0.37 -11.78 10.30
N LEU A 85 0.60 -11.07 9.20
CA LEU A 85 0.89 -9.63 9.18
C LEU A 85 -0.29 -8.79 9.67
N SER A 86 -1.53 -9.25 9.51
CA SER A 86 -2.72 -8.53 9.98
C SER A 86 -2.75 -8.34 11.50
N HIS A 87 -2.10 -9.25 12.23
CA HIS A 87 -1.98 -9.24 13.68
C HIS A 87 -0.67 -8.62 14.17
N ASP A 88 0.32 -8.45 13.30
CA ASP A 88 1.62 -7.88 13.65
C ASP A 88 1.47 -6.43 14.16
N ALA A 89 2.24 -6.10 15.19
CA ALA A 89 2.14 -4.78 15.82
C ALA A 89 2.71 -3.68 14.92
N ALA A 90 3.85 -3.90 14.27
CA ALA A 90 4.46 -2.91 13.38
C ALA A 90 3.60 -2.73 12.12
N MET A 91 3.13 -3.82 11.50
CA MET A 91 2.29 -3.75 10.30
C MET A 91 1.00 -2.98 10.54
N ARG A 92 0.31 -3.21 11.67
CA ARG A 92 -0.91 -2.45 12.01
C ARG A 92 -0.67 -0.96 12.20
N TRP A 93 0.50 -0.59 12.71
CA TRP A 93 0.92 0.81 12.81
C TRP A 93 1.26 1.38 11.44
N VAL A 94 1.99 0.64 10.61
CA VAL A 94 2.40 1.08 9.28
C VAL A 94 1.20 1.30 8.36
N VAL A 95 0.22 0.41 8.39
CA VAL A 95 -1.04 0.52 7.64
C VAL A 95 -1.89 1.70 8.13
N ASP A 96 -1.79 2.02 9.42
CA ASP A 96 -2.48 3.11 10.11
C ASP A 96 -4.04 3.02 10.05
N GLY A 97 -4.73 4.07 10.49
CA GLY A 97 -6.17 4.19 10.47
C GLY A 97 -6.85 3.16 11.38
N ARG A 98 -7.79 2.39 10.85
CA ARG A 98 -8.52 1.38 11.63
C ARG A 98 -7.65 0.18 12.01
N ALA A 99 -6.56 -0.08 11.29
CA ALA A 99 -5.67 -1.21 11.57
C ALA A 99 -4.98 -1.07 12.94
N THR A 100 -4.68 0.15 13.37
CA THR A 100 -4.09 0.43 14.70
C THR A 100 -4.94 -0.10 15.86
N ARG A 101 -6.27 -0.11 15.71
CA ARG A 101 -7.23 -0.59 16.73
C ARG A 101 -7.72 -2.01 16.47
N LEU A 102 -7.71 -2.45 15.22
CA LEU A 102 -8.20 -3.74 14.77
C LEU A 102 -7.04 -4.59 14.23
N HIS A 103 -7.19 -5.06 13.00
CA HIS A 103 -6.22 -5.82 12.23
C HIS A 103 -6.00 -5.13 10.87
N ALA A 104 -4.85 -5.38 10.27
CA ALA A 104 -4.66 -5.07 8.86
C ALA A 104 -5.49 -6.04 7.99
N ALA A 105 -5.35 -5.97 6.67
CA ALA A 105 -6.09 -6.82 5.76
C ALA A 105 -5.64 -8.29 5.87
N SER A 106 -6.62 -9.19 5.84
CA SER A 106 -6.40 -10.65 5.76
C SER A 106 -5.92 -11.08 4.38
N THR A 107 -5.49 -12.33 4.25
CA THR A 107 -5.17 -13.00 2.97
C THR A 107 -6.28 -12.82 1.94
N SER A 108 -7.54 -13.01 2.35
CA SER A 108 -8.68 -12.87 1.44
C SER A 108 -8.90 -11.44 0.95
N GLN A 109 -8.63 -10.45 1.81
CA GLN A 109 -8.73 -9.04 1.46
C GLN A 109 -7.56 -8.61 0.57
N MET A 110 -6.35 -9.08 0.86
CA MET A 110 -5.16 -8.80 0.05
C MET A 110 -5.23 -9.46 -1.33
N GLY A 111 -5.65 -10.72 -1.43
CA GLY A 111 -5.79 -11.40 -2.71
C GLY A 111 -6.79 -10.70 -3.65
N ARG A 112 -7.91 -10.22 -3.10
CA ARG A 112 -8.88 -9.40 -3.86
C ARG A 112 -8.28 -8.08 -4.33
N PHE A 113 -7.53 -7.40 -3.46
CA PHE A 113 -6.87 -6.13 -3.78
C PHE A 113 -5.86 -6.30 -4.92
N GLU A 114 -4.96 -7.28 -4.83
CA GLU A 114 -3.92 -7.50 -5.84
C GLU A 114 -4.48 -7.99 -7.18
N THR A 115 -5.52 -8.83 -7.14
CA THR A 115 -6.20 -9.27 -8.38
C THR A 115 -6.89 -8.11 -9.09
N GLN A 116 -7.49 -7.17 -8.35
CA GLN A 116 -8.12 -5.99 -8.93
C GLN A 116 -7.10 -5.00 -9.51
N ALA A 117 -5.96 -4.82 -8.85
CA ALA A 117 -4.85 -4.01 -9.38
C ALA A 117 -4.40 -4.58 -10.73
N ALA A 118 -4.11 -5.88 -10.79
CA ALA A 118 -3.75 -6.55 -12.05
C ALA A 118 -4.84 -6.43 -13.11
N ALA A 119 -6.12 -6.59 -12.73
CA ALA A 119 -7.23 -6.49 -13.68
C ALA A 119 -7.39 -5.08 -14.28
N LYS A 120 -7.16 -3.99 -13.52
CA LYS A 120 -7.18 -2.62 -14.06
C LYS A 120 -6.11 -2.45 -15.15
N ASP A 121 -4.91 -2.98 -14.92
CA ASP A 121 -3.82 -2.93 -15.90
C ASP A 121 -4.21 -3.67 -17.20
N TYR A 122 -4.89 -4.83 -17.10
CA TYR A 122 -5.36 -5.57 -18.29
C TYR A 122 -6.39 -4.80 -19.11
N TRP A 123 -7.34 -4.09 -18.49
CA TRP A 123 -8.36 -3.33 -19.21
C TRP A 123 -7.82 -2.00 -19.76
N GLU A 124 -6.93 -1.31 -19.06
CA GLU A 124 -6.29 -0.09 -19.58
C GLU A 124 -5.36 -0.37 -20.78
N HIS A 125 -4.69 -1.53 -20.82
CA HIS A 125 -3.93 -1.94 -22.00
C HIS A 125 -4.84 -2.38 -23.16
N ALA A 126 -6.04 -2.92 -22.87
CA ALA A 126 -7.00 -3.34 -23.89
C ALA A 126 -7.76 -2.15 -24.51
N ASP A 127 -8.15 -1.15 -23.72
CA ASP A 127 -8.84 0.07 -24.19
C ASP A 127 -7.94 0.97 -25.05
N ASN A 128 -6.61 0.87 -24.90
CA ASN A 128 -5.65 1.56 -25.77
C ASN A 128 -5.43 0.87 -27.13
N LYS A 129 -6.12 -0.24 -27.38
CA LYS A 129 -6.28 -0.86 -28.70
C LYS A 129 -7.75 -0.85 -29.08
N ASP A 130 -8.28 0.31 -29.47
CA ASP A 130 -9.55 0.34 -30.21
C ASP A 130 -9.33 -0.36 -31.58
N PRO A 131 -9.90 -1.55 -31.82
CA PRO A 131 -9.74 -2.26 -33.09
C PRO A 131 -10.58 -1.64 -34.21
N THR A 132 -11.36 -0.59 -33.92
CA THR A 132 -12.27 0.05 -34.87
C THR A 132 -11.79 1.42 -35.37
N ARG A 133 -10.63 1.91 -34.92
CA ARG A 133 -10.07 3.18 -35.39
C ARG A 133 -9.68 3.04 -36.88
N PRO A 134 -10.37 3.71 -37.82
CA PRO A 134 -10.09 3.54 -39.23
C PRO A 134 -8.71 4.09 -39.55
N LEU A 135 -7.91 3.30 -40.28
CA LEU A 135 -6.68 3.77 -40.90
C LEU A 135 -7.07 4.88 -41.87
N HIS A 136 -6.83 6.14 -41.49
CA HIS A 136 -6.96 7.25 -42.42
C HIS A 136 -6.04 6.97 -43.60
N SER A 137 -6.68 6.76 -44.75
CA SER A 137 -6.05 6.45 -46.01
C SER A 137 -5.06 7.55 -46.39
N ALA A 138 -3.90 7.09 -46.85
CA ALA A 138 -2.98 7.90 -47.62
C ALA A 138 -3.73 8.69 -48.70
N ARG A 139 -3.51 10.00 -48.72
CA ARG A 139 -3.78 10.81 -49.90
C ARG A 139 -2.45 11.37 -50.41
N ALA A 140 -2.12 10.87 -51.61
CA ALA A 140 -1.36 11.45 -52.72
C ALA A 140 -0.07 12.21 -52.41
#